data_AF-A0A7X0QZB9-F1
#
_entry.id   AF-A0A7X0QZB9-F1
#
_cell.length_a   1.000
_cell.length_b   1.000
_cell.length_c   1.000
_cell.angle_alpha   90.00
_cell.angle_beta   90.00
_cell.angle_gamma   90.00
#
_symmetry.space_group_name_H-M   'P 1'
#
loop_
_entity.id
_entity.type
_entity.pdbx_description
1 polymer ?
#
loop_
_entity_poly.entity_id
_entity_poly.type
_entity_poly.pdbx_seq_one_letter_code
_entity_poly.pdbx_strand_id
1 'polypeptide(L)'
;MRKLNKLYLLFFVALLLTSCEKEETVTEISGRVLDIETNTPVANASLNLTVAEGINKDGSFVNPVNHNTTSNSEGNYSFIIPENGQQELFRVTADKSGYVEARDVNYISELLKSGQKNQHDVPVAKGSYLTLRFKQTPSDSDKTLKLTITYTANSNESPLNGISLRSEVVTIDANTTETTVYRGFYYKQTSKVHLTWEVTGSDGKSETFNETIDLKEHDTVNFEISY
;
A
#
# COMPACT_ATOMS: atom_id res chain seq x y z
N MET A 1 -45.31 -48.02 37.23
CA MET A 1 -44.56 -47.86 35.96
C MET A 1 -45.12 -46.66 35.20
N ARG A 2 -44.44 -45.51 35.23
CA ARG A 2 -44.85 -44.30 34.49
C ARG A 2 -44.54 -44.51 33.01
N LYS A 3 -45.58 -44.50 32.15
CA LYS A 3 -45.40 -44.45 30.69
C LYS A 3 -44.77 -43.10 30.35
N LEU A 4 -43.43 -43.07 30.24
CA LEU A 4 -42.73 -41.93 29.67
C LEU A 4 -43.24 -41.77 28.24
N ASN A 5 -43.98 -40.69 28.01
CA ASN A 5 -44.72 -40.47 26.77
C ASN A 5 -43.72 -40.39 25.60
N LYS A 6 -43.83 -41.28 24.61
CA LYS A 6 -42.98 -41.28 23.38
C LYS A 6 -42.96 -39.91 22.68
N LEU A 7 -43.97 -39.08 22.94
CA LEU A 7 -44.09 -37.70 22.47
C LEU A 7 -42.99 -36.76 23.01
N TYR A 8 -42.55 -36.93 24.27
CA TYR A 8 -41.50 -36.09 24.84
C TYR A 8 -40.13 -36.40 24.25
N LEU A 9 -39.87 -37.67 23.92
CA LEU A 9 -38.62 -38.08 23.27
C LEU A 9 -38.54 -37.53 21.84
N LEU A 10 -39.66 -37.53 21.11
CA LEU A 10 -39.76 -36.93 19.77
C LEU A 10 -39.58 -35.41 19.80
N PHE A 11 -40.13 -34.73 20.82
CA PHE A 11 -39.96 -33.28 20.99
C PHE A 11 -38.51 -32.91 21.37
N PHE A 12 -37.84 -33.72 22.18
CA PHE A 12 -36.44 -33.52 22.55
C PHE A 12 -35.48 -33.78 21.37
N VAL A 13 -35.76 -34.78 20.53
CA VAL A 13 -34.99 -35.04 19.31
C VAL A 13 -35.23 -33.94 18.26
N ALA A 14 -36.45 -33.40 18.15
CA ALA A 14 -36.75 -32.28 17.27
C ALA A 14 -36.04 -30.97 17.70
N LEU A 15 -35.93 -30.71 19.01
CA LEU A 15 -35.19 -29.57 19.55
C LEU A 15 -33.66 -29.68 19.36
N LEU A 16 -33.12 -30.90 19.30
CA LEU A 16 -31.70 -31.13 19.00
C LEU A 16 -31.37 -30.93 17.51
N LEU A 17 -32.37 -30.99 16.62
CA LEU A 17 -32.18 -30.76 15.18
C LEU A 17 -32.25 -29.27 14.78
N THR A 18 -32.70 -28.37 15.67
CA THR A 18 -32.78 -26.93 15.39
C THR A 18 -31.54 -26.15 15.82
N SER A 19 -30.55 -26.78 16.45
CA SER A 19 -29.34 -26.11 16.96
C SER A 19 -28.13 -26.26 16.02
N CYS A 20 -28.37 -26.24 14.71
CA CYS A 20 -27.30 -26.06 13.73
C CYS A 20 -27.32 -24.59 13.29
N GLU A 21 -26.89 -23.69 14.18
CA GLU A 21 -26.49 -22.36 13.74
C GLU A 21 -25.29 -22.58 12.81
N LYS A 22 -25.48 -22.26 11.53
CA LYS A 22 -24.40 -22.32 10.54
C LYS A 22 -23.37 -21.30 11.01
N GLU A 23 -22.26 -21.77 11.58
CA GLU A 23 -21.14 -20.90 11.93
C GLU A 23 -20.78 -20.06 10.69
N GLU A 24 -20.92 -18.73 10.82
CA GLU A 24 -20.47 -17.84 9.77
C GLU A 24 -18.97 -18.04 9.61
N THR A 25 -18.57 -18.51 8.43
CA THR A 25 -17.16 -18.67 8.11
C THR A 25 -16.57 -17.28 7.95
N VAL A 26 -15.48 -17.00 8.69
CA VAL A 26 -14.81 -15.71 8.68
C VAL A 26 -13.38 -15.87 8.18
N THR A 27 -12.91 -14.85 7.45
CA THR A 27 -11.52 -14.67 7.12
C THR A 27 -10.88 -13.79 8.19
N GLU A 28 -9.92 -14.33 8.94
CA GLU A 28 -9.11 -13.56 9.89
C GLU A 28 -7.76 -13.27 9.24
N ILE A 29 -7.34 -12.00 9.21
CA ILE A 29 -6.01 -11.59 8.76
C ILE A 29 -5.36 -10.80 9.88
N SER A 30 -4.31 -11.36 10.48
CA SER A 30 -3.63 -10.75 11.62
C SER A 30 -2.12 -10.89 11.50
N GLY A 31 -1.41 -10.06 12.25
CA GLY A 31 0.05 -10.07 12.28
C GLY A 31 0.60 -8.78 12.85
N ARG A 32 1.83 -8.44 12.48
CA ARG A 32 2.57 -7.32 13.05
C ARG A 32 3.04 -6.35 11.98
N VAL A 33 3.00 -5.06 12.29
CA VAL A 33 3.73 -4.05 11.54
C VAL A 33 5.15 -3.99 12.10
N LEU A 34 6.14 -4.26 11.26
CA LEU A 34 7.53 -4.40 11.67
C LEU A 34 8.44 -3.47 10.87
N ASP A 35 9.34 -2.79 11.57
CA ASP A 35 10.47 -2.09 10.96
C ASP A 35 11.43 -3.15 10.39
N ILE A 36 11.60 -3.18 9.07
CA ILE A 36 12.33 -4.26 8.38
C ILE A 36 13.82 -4.31 8.71
N GLU A 37 14.42 -3.18 9.11
CA GLU A 37 15.83 -3.11 9.43
C GLU A 37 16.11 -3.62 10.85
N THR A 38 15.24 -3.26 11.78
CA THR A 38 15.44 -3.53 13.21
C THR A 38 14.61 -4.69 13.74
N ASN A 39 13.66 -5.19 12.93
CA ASN A 39 12.63 -6.15 13.32
C ASN A 39 11.82 -5.69 14.55
N THR A 40 11.75 -4.37 14.78
CA THR A 40 11.02 -3.79 15.92
C THR A 40 9.58 -3.50 15.56
N PRO A 41 8.65 -3.56 16.54
CA PRO A 41 7.24 -3.37 16.25
C PRO A 41 6.89 -1.90 16.07
N VAL A 42 6.08 -1.61 15.06
CA VAL A 42 5.65 -0.24 14.75
C VAL A 42 4.22 -0.04 15.23
N ALA A 43 4.09 0.67 16.34
CA ALA A 43 2.81 1.00 16.96
C ALA A 43 2.07 2.15 16.26
N ASN A 44 0.74 2.15 16.37
CA ASN A 44 -0.15 3.18 15.84
C ASN A 44 0.09 3.45 14.35
N ALA A 45 0.37 2.40 13.56
CA ALA A 45 0.32 2.43 12.11
C ALA A 45 -1.13 2.26 11.67
N SER A 46 -1.59 3.06 10.72
CA SER A 46 -2.92 2.92 10.13
C SER A 46 -2.86 1.82 9.08
N LEU A 47 -3.65 0.75 9.23
CA LEU A 47 -3.69 -0.33 8.25
C LEU A 47 -4.98 -0.29 7.45
N ASN A 48 -4.86 -0.55 6.16
CA ASN A 48 -5.98 -0.71 5.25
C ASN A 48 -5.92 -2.10 4.61
N LEU A 49 -6.97 -2.90 4.78
CA LEU A 49 -7.20 -4.12 4.03
C LEU A 49 -8.12 -3.81 2.87
N THR A 50 -7.64 -4.00 1.64
CA THR A 50 -8.46 -4.06 0.44
C THR A 50 -8.82 -5.53 0.16
N VAL A 51 -10.11 -5.80 0.02
CA VAL A 51 -10.67 -7.07 -0.44
C VAL A 51 -11.26 -6.85 -1.83
N ALA A 52 -10.93 -7.71 -2.79
CA ALA A 52 -11.37 -7.57 -4.17
C ALA A 52 -11.71 -8.92 -4.80
N GLU A 53 -12.54 -8.87 -5.85
CA GLU A 53 -12.89 -10.05 -6.66
C GLU A 53 -11.79 -10.41 -7.67
N GLY A 54 -10.77 -9.57 -7.83
CA GLY A 54 -9.69 -9.78 -8.77
C GLY A 54 -8.99 -8.48 -9.17
N ILE A 55 -8.21 -8.55 -10.25
CA ILE A 55 -7.49 -7.40 -10.84
C ILE A 55 -7.84 -7.28 -12.32
N ASN A 56 -8.23 -6.09 -12.74
CA ASN A 56 -8.46 -5.74 -14.14
C ASN A 56 -7.15 -5.72 -14.94
N LYS A 57 -7.24 -5.76 -16.27
CA LYS A 57 -6.05 -5.70 -17.15
C LYS A 57 -5.21 -4.42 -16.98
N ASP A 58 -5.82 -3.34 -16.49
CA ASP A 58 -5.17 -2.07 -16.20
C ASP A 58 -4.50 -2.03 -14.80
N GLY A 59 -4.60 -3.10 -14.02
CA GLY A 59 -4.05 -3.20 -12.67
C GLY A 59 -4.98 -2.69 -11.55
N SER A 60 -6.18 -2.20 -11.87
CA SER A 60 -7.16 -1.79 -10.86
C SER A 60 -7.86 -3.00 -10.22
N PHE A 61 -8.29 -2.86 -8.96
CA PHE A 61 -9.06 -3.90 -8.28
C PHE A 61 -10.50 -3.97 -8.80
N VAL A 62 -11.04 -5.18 -8.93
CA VAL A 62 -12.45 -5.43 -9.23
C VAL A 62 -13.27 -5.35 -7.94
N ASN A 63 -14.25 -4.45 -7.88
CA ASN A 63 -15.15 -4.24 -6.73
C ASN A 63 -14.44 -4.17 -5.36
N PRO A 64 -13.46 -3.27 -5.17
CA PRO A 64 -12.70 -3.22 -3.94
C PRO A 64 -13.56 -2.77 -2.74
N VAL A 65 -13.46 -3.51 -1.64
CA VAL A 65 -14.00 -3.14 -0.33
C VAL A 65 -12.83 -2.91 0.62
N ASN A 66 -12.87 -1.80 1.34
CA ASN A 66 -11.78 -1.38 2.22
C ASN A 66 -12.19 -1.50 3.69
N HIS A 67 -11.31 -2.08 4.49
CA HIS A 67 -11.42 -2.18 5.94
C HIS A 67 -10.21 -1.51 6.58
N ASN A 68 -10.39 -0.83 7.70
CA ASN A 68 -9.31 -0.11 8.36
C ASN A 68 -9.14 -0.59 9.80
N THR A 69 -7.90 -0.61 10.27
CA THR A 69 -7.54 -0.87 11.67
C THR A 69 -6.27 -0.10 12.02
N THR A 70 -5.78 -0.25 13.25
CA THR A 70 -4.54 0.38 13.71
C THR A 70 -3.73 -0.62 14.51
N SER A 71 -2.40 -0.62 14.33
CA SER A 71 -1.52 -1.48 15.13
C SER A 71 -1.44 -1.02 16.58
N ASN A 72 -1.43 -1.97 17.52
CA ASN A 72 -1.27 -1.66 18.94
C ASN A 72 0.18 -1.36 19.33
N SER A 73 0.47 -1.19 20.63
CA SER A 73 1.82 -0.89 21.15
C SER A 73 2.88 -1.94 20.81
N GLU A 74 2.47 -3.17 20.52
CA GLU A 74 3.34 -4.29 20.15
C GLU A 74 3.37 -4.52 18.63
N GLY A 75 2.81 -3.59 17.86
CA GLY A 75 2.69 -3.65 16.40
C GLY A 75 1.60 -4.58 15.90
N ASN A 76 0.83 -5.24 16.76
CA ASN A 76 -0.16 -6.24 16.36
C ASN A 76 -1.41 -5.59 15.73
N TYR A 77 -1.96 -6.22 14.71
CA TYR A 77 -3.24 -5.86 14.08
C TYR A 77 -4.09 -7.09 13.77
N SER A 78 -5.39 -6.90 13.54
CA SER A 78 -6.30 -7.94 13.06
C SER A 78 -7.45 -7.36 12.25
N PHE A 79 -7.85 -8.08 11.20
CA PHE A 79 -9.08 -7.91 10.44
C PHE A 79 -9.91 -9.18 10.55
N ILE A 80 -11.21 -9.04 10.78
CA ILE A 80 -12.17 -10.15 10.78
C ILE A 80 -13.22 -9.81 9.73
N ILE A 81 -13.22 -10.55 8.63
CA ILE A 81 -14.07 -10.31 7.47
C ILE A 81 -15.04 -11.48 7.32
N PRO A 82 -16.37 -11.23 7.30
CA PRO A 82 -17.34 -12.27 6.97
C PRO A 82 -17.08 -12.79 5.54
N GLU A 83 -17.11 -14.11 5.36
CA GLU A 83 -16.99 -14.69 4.03
C GLU A 83 -18.27 -14.44 3.22
N ASN A 84 -18.12 -13.91 2.01
CA ASN A 84 -19.24 -13.65 1.09
C ASN A 84 -19.13 -14.39 -0.26
N GLY A 85 -18.14 -15.28 -0.40
CA GLY A 85 -17.97 -16.13 -1.58
C GLY A 85 -17.40 -15.45 -2.84
N GLN A 86 -17.11 -14.15 -2.79
CA GLN A 86 -16.55 -13.37 -3.92
C GLN A 86 -15.14 -12.82 -3.62
N GLN A 87 -14.52 -13.22 -2.50
CA GLN A 87 -13.23 -12.70 -2.04
C GLN A 87 -12.10 -13.52 -2.66
N GLU A 88 -11.54 -13.03 -3.76
CA GLU A 88 -10.42 -13.71 -4.45
C GLU A 88 -9.06 -13.10 -4.10
N LEU A 89 -9.05 -11.83 -3.68
CA LEU A 89 -7.82 -11.09 -3.41
C LEU A 89 -7.92 -10.26 -2.13
N PHE A 90 -6.86 -10.31 -1.33
CA PHE A 90 -6.68 -9.51 -0.12
C PHE A 90 -5.35 -8.76 -0.20
N ARG A 91 -5.34 -7.48 0.18
CA ARG A 91 -4.14 -6.66 0.25
C ARG A 91 -4.16 -5.81 1.52
N VAL A 92 -3.22 -6.05 2.43
CA VAL A 92 -3.04 -5.22 3.63
C VAL A 92 -1.96 -4.18 3.38
N THR A 93 -2.25 -2.91 3.55
CA THR A 93 -1.28 -1.81 3.46
C THR A 93 -1.11 -1.16 4.84
N ALA A 94 0.04 -0.57 5.11
CA ALA A 94 0.26 0.21 6.33
C ALA A 94 0.77 1.63 6.01
N ASP A 95 0.20 2.61 6.68
CA ASP A 95 0.64 4.00 6.67
C ASP A 95 1.08 4.43 8.07
N LYS A 96 2.25 5.07 8.13
CA LYS A 96 2.84 5.60 9.35
C LYS A 96 3.79 6.73 9.00
N SER A 97 3.58 7.89 9.62
CA SER A 97 4.50 9.03 9.47
C SER A 97 5.94 8.63 9.82
N GLY A 98 6.89 9.02 8.95
CA GLY A 98 8.31 8.66 9.07
C GLY A 98 8.67 7.27 8.52
N TYR A 99 7.68 6.50 8.08
CA TYR A 99 7.88 5.21 7.44
C TYR A 99 7.43 5.23 5.98
N VAL A 100 7.95 4.28 5.22
CA VAL A 100 7.54 3.91 3.89
C VAL A 100 7.29 2.43 3.86
N GLU A 101 6.39 2.03 3.00
CA GLU A 101 6.08 0.63 2.84
C GLU A 101 7.16 -0.08 2.03
N ALA A 102 7.67 -1.20 2.55
CA ALA A 102 8.65 -2.02 1.86
C ALA A 102 7.92 -3.19 1.18
N ARG A 103 7.29 -2.97 0.02
CA ARG A 103 6.44 -3.99 -0.65
C ARG A 103 6.66 -4.25 -2.14
N ASP A 104 6.37 -5.49 -2.53
CA ASP A 104 6.48 -6.01 -3.90
C ASP A 104 5.26 -5.64 -4.70
N VAL A 105 5.51 -5.37 -5.97
CA VAL A 105 4.44 -5.38 -6.99
C VAL A 105 4.06 -6.80 -7.40
N ASN A 106 4.90 -7.79 -7.11
CA ASN A 106 4.61 -9.21 -7.34
C ASN A 106 4.08 -9.93 -6.07
N TYR A 107 3.94 -9.24 -4.93
CA TYR A 107 3.43 -9.75 -3.63
C TYR A 107 1.90 -9.71 -3.62
N ILE A 108 1.32 -10.31 -4.66
CA ILE A 108 0.06 -11.05 -4.48
C ILE A 108 0.40 -12.47 -3.95
N SER A 109 1.69 -12.76 -3.70
CA SER A 109 2.24 -14.11 -3.52
C SER A 109 2.12 -14.71 -2.12
N GLU A 110 1.79 -13.95 -1.08
CA GLU A 110 1.19 -14.56 0.12
C GLU A 110 -0.31 -14.61 -0.13
N LEU A 111 -0.76 -15.71 -0.75
CA LEU A 111 -2.18 -15.97 -0.99
C LEU A 111 -2.87 -16.06 0.37
N LEU A 112 -3.33 -14.92 0.89
CA LEU A 112 -4.28 -14.85 1.98
C LEU A 112 -5.54 -15.58 1.49
N LYS A 113 -5.98 -16.55 2.27
CA LYS A 113 -7.05 -17.45 1.86
C LYS A 113 -8.35 -17.04 2.56
N SER A 114 -9.43 -17.03 1.78
CA SER A 114 -10.77 -16.85 2.31
C SER A 114 -11.15 -17.96 3.30
N GLY A 115 -11.99 -17.61 4.27
CA GLY A 115 -12.63 -18.52 5.21
C GLY A 115 -11.69 -19.15 6.25
N GLN A 116 -10.49 -18.58 6.45
CA GLN A 116 -9.52 -19.10 7.41
C GLN A 116 -8.68 -18.00 8.06
N LYS A 117 -7.83 -18.42 8.99
CA LYS A 117 -6.86 -17.55 9.66
C LYS A 117 -5.61 -17.40 8.82
N ASN A 118 -5.18 -16.17 8.61
CA ASN A 118 -4.01 -15.80 7.87
C ASN A 118 -3.09 -14.98 8.77
N GLN A 119 -1.86 -15.45 8.95
CA GLN A 119 -0.80 -14.68 9.60
C GLN A 119 -0.04 -13.92 8.51
N HIS A 120 0.00 -12.59 8.61
CA HIS A 120 0.67 -11.73 7.64
C HIS A 120 1.35 -10.58 8.37
N ASP A 121 2.67 -10.50 8.31
CA ASP A 121 3.40 -9.35 8.84
C ASP A 121 3.57 -8.30 7.74
N VAL A 122 3.44 -7.03 8.10
CA VAL A 122 3.55 -5.90 7.19
C VAL A 122 4.90 -5.21 7.43
N PRO A 123 5.90 -5.42 6.56
CA PRO A 123 7.18 -4.76 6.68
C PRO A 123 7.08 -3.29 6.24
N VAL A 124 7.59 -2.41 7.09
CA VAL A 124 7.79 -0.99 6.80
C VAL A 124 9.25 -0.64 7.05
N ALA A 125 9.72 0.42 6.42
CA ALA A 125 11.07 0.94 6.66
C ALA A 125 11.01 2.42 6.94
N LYS A 126 11.97 2.95 7.71
CA LYS A 126 12.06 4.41 7.89
C LYS A 126 12.29 5.10 6.55
N GLY A 127 11.46 6.08 6.25
CA GLY A 127 11.45 6.77 4.98
C GLY A 127 12.60 7.76 4.86
N SER A 128 13.26 7.76 3.71
CA SER A 128 13.99 8.92 3.19
C SER A 128 13.09 9.64 2.21
N TYR A 129 13.09 10.97 2.19
CA TYR A 129 12.08 11.72 1.47
C TYR A 129 12.68 12.72 0.48
N LEU A 130 11.97 12.94 -0.61
CA LEU A 130 12.26 13.97 -1.60
C LEU A 130 11.05 14.89 -1.72
N THR A 131 11.28 16.17 -1.48
CA THR A 131 10.34 17.26 -1.75
C THR A 131 10.79 17.98 -3.01
N LEU A 132 9.99 17.90 -4.06
CA LEU A 132 10.20 18.62 -5.31
C LEU A 132 9.31 19.85 -5.32
N ARG A 133 9.92 21.02 -5.41
CA ARG A 133 9.22 22.29 -5.60
C ARG A 133 9.34 22.71 -7.04
N PHE A 134 8.22 23.06 -7.65
CA PHE A 134 8.19 23.52 -9.03
C PHE A 134 7.84 24.98 -9.03
N LYS A 135 8.57 25.78 -9.81
CA LYS A 135 8.36 27.22 -9.89
C LYS A 135 8.42 27.68 -11.33
N GLN A 136 7.31 28.22 -11.81
CA GLN A 136 7.26 28.78 -13.15
C GLN A 136 8.02 30.11 -13.21
N THR A 137 8.85 30.31 -14.23
CA THR A 137 9.46 31.63 -14.50
C THR A 137 8.45 32.57 -15.18
N PRO A 138 8.35 33.86 -14.79
CA PRO A 138 7.28 34.76 -15.25
C PRO A 138 7.17 34.97 -16.77
N SER A 139 8.19 34.60 -17.55
CA SER A 139 8.22 34.68 -19.01
C SER A 139 7.45 33.57 -19.72
N ASP A 140 6.96 32.56 -18.99
CA ASP A 140 6.69 31.22 -19.55
C ASP A 140 5.30 30.68 -19.19
N SER A 141 4.29 31.57 -19.15
CA SER A 141 2.91 31.26 -18.72
C SER A 141 2.17 30.21 -19.55
N ASP A 142 2.77 29.71 -20.63
CA ASP A 142 2.22 28.78 -21.60
C ASP A 142 3.00 27.45 -21.69
N LYS A 143 3.99 27.23 -20.82
CA LYS A 143 4.80 26.00 -20.83
C LYS A 143 4.26 24.91 -19.93
N THR A 144 4.13 23.69 -20.45
CA THR A 144 3.80 22.51 -19.65
C THR A 144 5.05 21.79 -19.16
N LEU A 145 4.97 21.17 -18.00
CA LEU A 145 6.07 20.39 -17.42
C LEU A 145 5.65 18.94 -17.24
N LYS A 146 6.45 18.01 -17.77
CA LYS A 146 6.32 16.58 -17.53
C LYS A 146 7.56 16.05 -16.84
N LEU A 147 7.43 15.68 -15.57
CA LEU A 147 8.47 15.04 -14.80
C LEU A 147 8.33 13.52 -14.83
N THR A 148 9.45 12.84 -15.02
CA THR A 148 9.61 11.40 -14.78
C THR A 148 10.60 11.21 -13.64
N ILE A 149 10.18 10.51 -12.59
CA ILE A 149 10.98 10.12 -11.45
C ILE A 149 11.38 8.66 -11.65
N THR A 150 12.66 8.39 -11.81
CA THR A 150 13.20 7.05 -11.97
C THR A 150 14.03 6.67 -10.76
N TYR A 151 13.82 5.43 -10.31
CA TYR A 151 14.35 4.89 -9.09
C TYR A 151 15.56 4.03 -9.43
N THR A 152 16.70 4.30 -8.82
CA THR A 152 17.92 3.51 -9.06
C THR A 152 18.05 2.48 -7.96
N ALA A 153 17.87 1.21 -8.32
CA ALA A 153 18.08 0.10 -7.40
C ALA A 153 19.53 0.06 -6.94
N ASN A 154 19.74 -0.09 -5.63
CA ASN A 154 21.06 -0.36 -5.07
C ASN A 154 21.42 -1.83 -5.36
N SER A 155 22.33 -2.04 -6.31
CA SER A 155 22.75 -3.38 -6.74
C SER A 155 23.48 -4.20 -5.67
N ASN A 156 23.90 -3.58 -4.57
CA ASN A 156 24.61 -4.25 -3.47
C ASN A 156 23.66 -4.75 -2.38
N GLU A 157 22.42 -4.28 -2.36
CA GLU A 157 21.41 -4.81 -1.47
C GLU A 157 20.75 -6.01 -2.15
N SER A 158 20.52 -7.07 -1.37
CA SER A 158 19.59 -8.11 -1.81
C SER A 158 18.28 -7.41 -2.19
N PRO A 159 17.70 -7.71 -3.36
CA PRO A 159 16.36 -7.21 -3.63
C PRO A 159 15.52 -7.64 -2.45
N LEU A 160 14.97 -6.67 -1.71
CA LEU A 160 13.90 -7.01 -0.81
C LEU A 160 12.85 -7.66 -1.69
N ASN A 161 12.42 -8.85 -1.29
CA ASN A 161 11.24 -9.47 -1.88
C ASN A 161 10.13 -8.45 -1.74
N GLY A 162 9.93 -7.77 -2.85
CA GLY A 162 9.16 -6.60 -2.88
C GLY A 162 9.66 -5.28 -2.38
N ILE A 163 10.40 -4.58 -3.24
CA ILE A 163 10.15 -3.15 -3.42
C ILE A 163 9.96 -2.90 -4.92
N SER A 164 8.80 -2.34 -5.29
CA SER A 164 8.64 -1.85 -6.65
C SER A 164 9.26 -0.47 -6.79
N LEU A 165 10.41 -0.45 -7.43
CA LEU A 165 11.05 0.76 -7.94
C LEU A 165 10.43 1.07 -9.32
N ARG A 166 9.15 1.47 -9.33
CA ARG A 166 8.42 1.82 -10.56
C ARG A 166 8.60 3.29 -10.87
N SER A 167 9.12 3.63 -12.04
CA SER A 167 9.16 5.01 -12.50
C SER A 167 7.77 5.67 -12.41
N GLU A 168 7.74 6.87 -11.88
CA GLU A 168 6.53 7.66 -11.71
C GLU A 168 6.56 8.82 -12.72
N VAL A 169 5.41 9.11 -13.33
CA VAL A 169 5.25 10.28 -14.19
C VAL A 169 4.32 11.27 -13.49
N VAL A 170 4.83 12.48 -13.27
CA VAL A 170 4.08 13.60 -12.73
C VAL A 170 3.97 14.67 -13.81
N THR A 171 2.75 15.00 -14.21
CA THR A 171 2.49 16.09 -15.15
C THR A 171 1.98 17.31 -14.39
N ILE A 172 2.60 18.45 -14.63
CA ILE A 172 2.23 19.74 -14.02
C ILE A 172 1.74 20.67 -15.14
N ASP A 173 0.55 21.22 -14.91
CA ASP A 173 -0.12 22.12 -15.87
C ASP A 173 0.63 23.45 -16.01
N ALA A 174 0.60 24.02 -17.21
CA ALA A 174 1.24 25.29 -17.53
C ALA A 174 0.78 26.49 -16.68
N ASN A 175 -0.39 26.42 -16.09
CA ASN A 175 -0.93 27.47 -15.23
C ASN A 175 -0.52 27.31 -13.75
N THR A 176 0.22 26.25 -13.42
CA THR A 176 0.66 25.98 -12.06
C THR A 176 1.90 26.83 -11.76
N THR A 177 1.72 27.90 -10.99
CA THR A 177 2.83 28.80 -10.63
C THR A 177 3.79 28.17 -9.62
N GLU A 178 3.24 27.41 -8.67
CA GLU A 178 3.99 26.67 -7.67
C GLU A 178 3.26 25.39 -7.27
N THR A 179 3.98 24.27 -7.20
CA THR A 179 3.46 23.03 -6.62
C THR A 179 4.56 22.24 -5.91
N THR A 180 4.17 21.34 -5.01
CA THR A 180 5.08 20.48 -4.25
C THR A 180 4.70 19.02 -4.40
N VAL A 181 5.70 18.20 -4.71
CA VAL A 181 5.57 16.74 -4.76
C VAL A 181 6.43 16.13 -3.67
N TYR A 182 5.82 15.36 -2.77
CA TYR A 182 6.51 14.67 -1.68
C TYR A 182 6.54 13.17 -1.93
N ARG A 183 7.72 12.56 -1.88
CA ARG A 183 7.90 11.11 -2.11
C ARG A 183 8.78 10.49 -1.05
N GLY A 184 8.41 9.29 -0.62
CA GLY A 184 9.17 8.49 0.34
C GLY A 184 9.85 7.31 -0.33
N PHE A 185 11.03 6.96 0.17
CA PHE A 185 11.92 5.94 -0.36
C PHE A 185 12.51 5.12 0.77
N TYR A 186 12.70 3.83 0.53
CA TYR A 186 13.52 3.01 1.42
C TYR A 186 14.99 3.12 1.03
N TYR A 187 15.78 3.79 1.88
CA TYR A 187 17.14 4.23 1.57
C TYR A 187 18.07 3.09 1.11
N LYS A 188 17.98 1.92 1.75
CA LYS A 188 18.85 0.80 1.39
C LYS A 188 18.61 0.34 -0.04
N GLN A 189 17.34 0.25 -0.45
CA GLN A 189 16.97 -0.15 -1.81
C GLN A 189 17.24 0.94 -2.85
N THR A 190 17.16 2.21 -2.46
CA THR A 190 17.52 3.32 -3.33
C THR A 190 18.02 4.51 -2.53
N SER A 191 19.28 4.88 -2.77
CA SER A 191 19.91 6.06 -2.17
C SER A 191 19.97 7.24 -3.14
N LYS A 192 19.49 7.07 -4.38
CA LYS A 192 19.52 8.07 -5.44
C LYS A 192 18.28 8.00 -6.30
N VAL A 193 17.82 9.16 -6.75
CA VAL A 193 16.67 9.30 -7.67
C VAL A 193 17.11 10.04 -8.92
N HIS A 194 16.79 9.51 -10.09
CA HIS A 194 16.98 10.20 -11.36
C HIS A 194 15.70 10.94 -11.73
N LEU A 195 15.81 12.26 -11.86
CA LEU A 195 14.75 13.12 -12.34
C LEU A 195 15.01 13.41 -13.82
N THR A 196 13.99 13.24 -14.66
CA THR A 196 14.00 13.70 -16.05
C THR A 196 12.76 14.54 -16.25
N TRP A 197 12.89 15.81 -16.64
CA TRP A 197 11.72 16.63 -16.93
C TRP A 197 11.80 17.26 -18.32
N GLU A 198 10.64 17.31 -18.96
CA GLU A 198 10.42 17.92 -20.25
C GLU A 198 9.59 19.19 -20.07
N VAL A 199 10.06 20.29 -20.62
CA VAL A 199 9.35 21.57 -20.65
C VAL A 199 8.92 21.83 -22.09
N THR A 200 7.61 21.89 -22.34
CA THR A 200 7.05 22.10 -23.69
C THR A 200 6.37 23.45 -23.78
N GLY A 201 6.84 24.31 -24.68
CA GLY A 201 6.24 25.62 -24.97
C GLY A 201 5.00 25.56 -25.87
N SER A 202 4.29 26.68 -26.02
CA SER A 202 3.10 26.77 -26.88
C SER A 202 3.37 26.54 -28.36
N ASP A 203 4.61 26.75 -28.80
CA ASP A 203 5.07 26.43 -30.16
C ASP A 203 5.31 24.93 -30.39
N GLY A 204 5.07 24.11 -29.36
CA GLY A 204 5.24 22.66 -29.38
C GLY A 204 6.69 22.21 -29.29
N LYS A 205 7.65 23.13 -29.08
CA LYS A 205 9.05 22.74 -28.83
C LYS A 205 9.22 22.30 -27.39
N SER A 206 10.00 21.24 -27.22
CA SER A 206 10.33 20.68 -25.91
C SER A 206 11.82 20.78 -25.62
N GLU A 207 12.15 21.13 -24.39
CA GLU A 207 13.50 20.99 -23.83
C GLU A 207 13.48 19.93 -22.73
N THR A 208 14.49 19.05 -22.71
CA THR A 208 14.60 17.97 -21.72
C THR A 208 15.80 18.19 -20.82
N PHE A 209 15.58 18.04 -19.53
CA PHE A 209 16.58 18.18 -18.48
C PHE A 209 16.63 16.90 -17.65
N ASN A 210 17.75 16.66 -16.99
CA ASN A 210 17.92 15.53 -16.09
C ASN A 210 18.85 15.89 -14.93
N GLU A 211 18.59 15.29 -13.77
CA GLU A 211 19.39 15.46 -12.56
C GLU A 211 19.37 14.18 -11.72
N THR A 212 20.45 13.92 -10.98
CA THR A 212 20.51 12.83 -10.01
C THR A 212 20.54 13.39 -8.60
N ILE A 213 19.52 13.05 -7.81
CA ILE A 213 19.42 13.51 -6.43
C ILE A 213 19.88 12.40 -5.49
N ASP A 214 20.93 12.68 -4.72
CA ASP A 214 21.31 11.85 -3.58
C ASP A 214 20.29 12.04 -2.45
N LEU A 215 19.68 10.93 -2.02
CA LEU A 215 18.81 10.91 -0.85
C LEU A 215 19.64 10.97 0.42
N LYS A 216 19.02 11.40 1.51
CA LYS A 216 19.58 11.32 2.86
C LYS A 216 18.84 10.28 3.66
N GLU A 217 19.57 9.37 4.28
CA GLU A 217 19.01 8.29 5.09
C GLU A 217 18.13 8.85 6.21
N HIS A 218 16.86 8.47 6.19
CA HIS A 218 15.84 8.87 7.17
C HIS A 218 15.58 10.39 7.27
N ASP A 219 15.88 11.14 6.21
CA ASP A 219 15.73 12.59 6.18
C ASP A 219 15.11 13.05 4.86
N THR A 220 14.74 14.33 4.78
CA THR A 220 14.13 14.96 3.61
C THR A 220 15.16 15.77 2.83
N VAL A 221 15.24 15.52 1.54
CA VAL A 221 15.96 16.34 0.56
C VAL A 221 14.96 17.24 -0.15
N ASN A 222 15.31 18.52 -0.33
CA ASN A 222 14.50 19.48 -1.07
C ASN A 222 15.21 19.81 -2.38
N PHE A 223 14.47 19.80 -3.49
CA PHE A 223 14.98 20.17 -4.80
C PHE A 223 13.97 21.07 -5.52
N GLU A 224 14.45 22.13 -6.17
CA GLU A 224 13.62 23.09 -6.90
C GLU A 224 13.85 22.96 -8.41
N ILE A 225 12.76 22.81 -9.16
CA ILE A 225 12.73 22.83 -10.63
C ILE A 225 12.09 24.15 -11.07
N SER A 226 12.87 24.97 -11.77
CA SER A 226 12.37 26.18 -12.44
C SER A 226 12.15 25.90 -13.93
N TYR A 227 11.05 26.38 -14.51
CA TYR A 227 10.68 26.13 -15.92
C TYR A 227 9.89 27.27 -16.57
#